data_AF-A0A165TW63-F1
#
_entry.id   AF-A0A165TW63-F1
#
_cell.length_a   1.000
_cell.length_b   1.000
_cell.length_c   1.000
_cell.angle_alpha   90.00
_cell.angle_beta   90.00
_cell.angle_gamma   90.00
#
_symmetry.space_group_name_H-M   'P 1'
#
loop_
_entity.id
_entity.type
_entity.pdbx_description
1 polymer ?
#
loop_
_entity_poly.entity_id
_entity_poly.type
_entity_poly.pdbx_seq_one_letter_code
_entity_poly.pdbx_strand_id
1 'polypeptide(L)'
;MRKHLGEFHPEEWIDTCDRMGIRIKAQQSQHVVAAFHRRHNQHDLLNEMTNAMSTDRPLFSGEAFLDAIVEFIVADDQSINVIECRQLRNIFLLLCKELQDSDIPHRTTVHNCIFQLWEEYIRDLSSEMKVCFHHTPGHHTGELLAQIFLRVLDRFGVAAKIGWITLDNASPNDTFVETLEQELACRGIEFDKVTRRIRYVI
;
A
#
# COMPACT_ATOMS: atom_id res chain seq x y z
N MET A 1 -10.39 4.70 27.21
CA MET A 1 -11.03 3.78 26.25
C MET A 1 -11.10 4.35 24.83
N ARG A 2 -11.84 5.44 24.55
CA ARG A 2 -11.93 6.03 23.18
C ARG A 2 -10.59 6.50 22.58
N LYS A 3 -9.66 7.00 23.42
CA LYS A 3 -8.32 7.42 22.99
C LYS A 3 -7.47 6.24 22.51
N HIS A 4 -7.48 5.14 23.27
CA HIS A 4 -6.77 3.91 22.94
C HIS A 4 -7.31 3.27 21.66
N LEU A 5 -8.63 3.22 21.47
CA LEU A 5 -9.22 2.74 20.22
C LEU A 5 -8.81 3.59 19.01
N GLY A 6 -8.76 4.92 19.16
CA GLY A 6 -8.29 5.79 18.09
C GLY A 6 -6.78 5.74 17.79
N GLU A 7 -5.96 5.26 18.72
CA GLU A 7 -4.50 5.17 18.58
C GLU A 7 -4.03 3.79 18.10
N PHE A 8 -4.67 2.72 18.57
CA PHE A 8 -4.21 1.33 18.36
C PHE A 8 -5.12 0.49 17.47
N HIS A 9 -6.43 0.79 17.44
CA HIS A 9 -7.41 0.05 16.61
C HIS A 9 -8.32 0.99 15.81
N PRO A 10 -7.79 2.01 15.11
CA PRO A 10 -8.62 3.01 14.48
C PRO A 10 -9.51 2.44 13.37
N GLU A 11 -9.01 1.48 12.60
CA GLU A 11 -9.74 0.92 11.45
C GLU A 11 -10.99 0.15 11.90
N GLU A 12 -10.85 -0.84 12.79
CA GLU A 12 -11.95 -1.65 13.31
C GLU A 12 -12.96 -0.80 14.11
N TRP A 13 -12.45 0.20 14.84
CA TRP A 13 -13.29 1.09 15.64
C TRP A 13 -14.14 2.03 14.77
N ILE A 14 -13.54 2.65 13.75
CA ILE A 14 -14.24 3.57 12.85
C ILE A 14 -15.24 2.81 11.98
N ASP A 15 -14.83 1.69 11.38
CA ASP A 15 -15.70 0.83 10.56
C ASP A 15 -16.93 0.33 11.36
N THR A 16 -16.73 -0.11 12.60
CA THR A 16 -17.83 -0.53 13.48
C THR A 16 -18.76 0.64 13.81
N CYS A 17 -18.21 1.84 14.02
CA CYS A 17 -19.00 3.03 14.31
C CYS A 17 -19.83 3.47 13.09
N ASP A 18 -19.26 3.41 11.87
CA ASP A 18 -19.96 3.73 10.62
C ASP A 18 -21.08 2.72 10.34
N ARG A 19 -20.82 1.42 10.53
CA ARG A 19 -21.82 0.36 10.39
C ARG A 19 -23.00 0.51 11.35
N MET A 20 -22.75 1.05 12.54
CA MET A 20 -23.78 1.36 13.54
C MET A 20 -24.41 2.75 13.37
N GLY A 21 -23.97 3.56 12.41
CA GLY A 21 -24.44 4.93 12.19
C GLY A 21 -24.06 5.92 13.30
N ILE A 22 -23.00 5.63 14.06
CA ILE A 22 -22.57 6.40 15.23
C ILE A 22 -21.49 7.41 14.83
N ARG A 23 -21.83 8.70 14.83
CA ARG A 23 -20.90 9.77 14.44
C ARG A 23 -19.84 10.06 15.52
N ILE A 24 -18.57 9.84 15.19
CA ILE A 24 -17.43 10.14 16.06
C ILE A 24 -17.18 11.66 16.09
N LYS A 25 -17.48 12.32 17.21
CA LYS A 25 -17.31 13.78 17.40
C LYS A 25 -16.01 14.19 18.10
N ALA A 26 -15.16 13.24 18.49
CA ALA A 26 -13.95 13.52 19.26
C ALA A 26 -12.91 14.27 18.39
N GLN A 27 -12.58 15.50 18.75
CA GLN A 27 -11.69 16.38 17.97
C GLN A 27 -10.28 15.79 17.78
N GLN A 28 -9.77 15.06 18.77
CA GLN A 28 -8.46 14.39 18.71
C GLN A 28 -8.42 13.21 17.74
N SER A 29 -9.58 12.65 17.37
CA SER A 29 -9.70 11.51 16.45
C SER A 29 -10.18 11.92 15.05
N GLN A 30 -10.54 13.18 14.84
CA GLN A 30 -11.07 13.67 13.55
C GLN A 30 -10.07 13.49 12.40
N HIS A 31 -8.78 13.70 12.66
CA HIS A 31 -7.75 13.48 11.64
C HIS A 31 -7.65 12.01 11.24
N VAL A 32 -7.72 11.10 12.22
CA VAL A 32 -7.67 9.65 12.00
C VAL A 32 -8.92 9.15 11.27
N VAL A 33 -10.10 9.65 11.64
CA VAL A 33 -11.38 9.38 10.97
C VAL A 33 -11.37 9.91 9.53
N ALA A 34 -10.86 11.14 9.30
CA ALA A 34 -10.77 11.71 7.96
C ALA A 34 -9.72 11.02 7.08
N ALA A 35 -8.64 10.50 7.65
CA ALA A 35 -7.66 9.68 6.94
C ALA A 35 -8.24 8.29 6.61
N PHE A 36 -8.96 7.67 7.56
CA PHE A 36 -9.65 6.39 7.35
C PHE A 36 -10.72 6.51 6.27
N HIS A 37 -11.61 7.51 6.30
CA HIS A 37 -12.60 7.69 5.23
C HIS A 37 -11.98 8.01 3.87
N ARG A 38 -10.85 8.75 3.82
CA ARG A 38 -10.13 8.97 2.56
C ARG A 38 -9.56 7.67 2.00
N ARG A 39 -9.00 6.83 2.86
CA ARG A 39 -8.39 5.53 2.50
C ARG A 39 -9.43 4.47 2.19
N HIS A 40 -10.52 4.40 2.96
CA HIS A 40 -11.65 3.50 2.73
C HIS A 40 -12.37 3.92 1.46
N ASN A 41 -12.63 5.21 1.22
CA ASN A 41 -13.15 5.65 -0.07
C ASN A 41 -12.18 5.34 -1.21
N GLN A 42 -10.86 5.43 -1.06
CA GLN A 42 -9.93 5.04 -2.14
C GLN A 42 -9.88 3.53 -2.38
N HIS A 43 -9.91 2.72 -1.32
CA HIS A 43 -9.91 1.27 -1.41
C HIS A 43 -11.26 0.74 -1.88
N ASP A 44 -12.37 1.35 -1.46
CA ASP A 44 -13.71 1.14 -1.99
C ASP A 44 -13.83 1.69 -3.40
N LEU A 45 -13.17 2.78 -3.79
CA LEU A 45 -13.13 3.22 -5.20
C LEU A 45 -12.36 2.22 -6.06
N LEU A 46 -11.26 1.63 -5.57
CA LEU A 46 -10.53 0.56 -6.26
C LEU A 46 -11.34 -0.75 -6.27
N ASN A 47 -11.97 -1.13 -5.17
CA ASN A 47 -12.84 -2.32 -5.09
C ASN A 47 -14.17 -2.14 -5.81
N GLU A 48 -14.74 -0.93 -5.86
CA GLU A 48 -15.89 -0.55 -6.69
C GLU A 48 -15.47 -0.39 -8.15
N MET A 49 -14.25 0.02 -8.49
CA MET A 49 -13.75 -0.08 -9.88
C MET A 49 -13.60 -1.54 -10.32
N THR A 50 -13.30 -2.44 -9.37
CA THR A 50 -13.16 -3.89 -9.63
C THR A 50 -14.52 -4.62 -9.60
N ASN A 51 -15.47 -4.21 -8.74
CA ASN A 51 -16.80 -4.83 -8.59
C ASN A 51 -17.93 -4.10 -9.35
N ALA A 52 -17.79 -2.81 -9.62
CA ALA A 52 -18.59 -2.09 -10.59
C ALA A 52 -17.86 -2.17 -11.92
N MET A 53 -18.06 -3.29 -12.61
CA MET A 53 -18.35 -3.20 -14.04
C MET A 53 -19.62 -2.37 -14.22
N SER A 54 -19.52 -1.06 -13.97
CA SER A 54 -20.40 -0.08 -14.57
C SER A 54 -20.30 -0.33 -16.07
N THR A 55 -21.43 -0.60 -16.69
CA THR A 55 -21.56 -0.99 -18.10
C THR A 55 -21.14 0.09 -19.10
N ASP A 56 -20.51 1.17 -18.63
CA ASP A 56 -20.06 2.29 -19.45
C ASP A 56 -18.55 2.23 -19.57
N ARG A 57 -18.08 1.77 -20.73
CA ARG A 57 -16.64 1.78 -21.04
C ARG A 57 -16.16 3.23 -21.03
N PRO A 58 -15.05 3.56 -20.33
CA PRO A 58 -14.51 4.91 -20.38
C PRO A 58 -14.24 5.33 -21.82
N LEU A 59 -14.51 6.59 -22.13
CA LEU A 59 -14.15 7.18 -23.42
C LEU A 59 -12.64 7.08 -23.62
N PHE A 60 -12.23 6.78 -24.84
CA PHE A 60 -10.81 6.71 -25.17
C PHE A 60 -10.14 8.07 -24.97
N SER A 61 -9.06 8.09 -24.17
CA SER A 61 -8.11 9.18 -24.07
C SER A 61 -6.70 8.61 -23.96
N GLY A 62 -5.68 9.39 -24.34
CA GLY A 62 -4.28 8.96 -24.23
C GLY A 62 -3.88 8.65 -22.77
N GLU A 63 -4.41 9.42 -21.82
CA GLU A 63 -4.21 9.20 -20.38
C GLU A 63 -4.86 7.90 -19.92
N ALA A 64 -6.14 7.68 -20.23
CA ALA A 64 -6.84 6.44 -19.87
C ALA A 64 -6.20 5.20 -20.50
N PHE A 65 -5.66 5.33 -21.72
CA PHE A 65 -4.94 4.25 -22.38
C PHE A 65 -3.58 3.96 -21.73
N LEU A 66 -2.84 5.00 -21.33
CA LEU A 66 -1.61 4.86 -20.57
C LEU A 66 -1.87 4.19 -19.22
N ASP A 67 -2.90 4.64 -18.49
CA ASP A 67 -3.29 4.06 -17.20
C ASP A 67 -3.64 2.58 -17.34
N ALA A 68 -4.42 2.21 -18.36
CA ALA A 68 -4.75 0.82 -18.62
C ALA A 68 -3.52 -0.05 -18.96
N ILE A 69 -2.53 0.51 -19.68
CA ILE A 69 -1.27 -0.20 -19.96
C ILE A 69 -0.44 -0.37 -18.69
N VAL A 70 -0.37 0.66 -17.85
CA VAL A 70 0.34 0.62 -16.57
C VAL A 70 -0.30 -0.42 -15.67
N GLU A 71 -1.63 -0.43 -15.55
CA GLU A 71 -2.38 -1.43 -14.78
C GLU A 71 -2.13 -2.85 -15.30
N PHE A 72 -2.23 -3.08 -16.62
CA PHE A 72 -1.92 -4.38 -17.23
C PHE A 72 -0.49 -4.86 -16.89
N ILE A 73 0.49 -3.96 -16.89
CA ILE A 73 1.87 -4.30 -16.58
C ILE A 73 2.08 -4.61 -15.10
N VAL A 74 1.53 -3.77 -14.22
CA VAL A 74 1.73 -3.87 -12.77
C VAL A 74 0.94 -5.02 -12.16
N ALA A 75 -0.30 -5.24 -12.59
CA ALA A 75 -1.18 -6.27 -12.03
C ALA A 75 -0.64 -7.70 -12.27
N ASP A 76 -0.07 -7.95 -13.44
CA ASP A 76 0.38 -9.27 -13.88
C ASP A 76 1.91 -9.42 -13.96
N ASP A 77 2.67 -8.47 -13.39
CA ASP A 77 4.15 -8.41 -13.45
C ASP A 77 4.69 -8.63 -14.88
N GLN A 78 4.02 -8.03 -15.86
CA GLN A 78 4.41 -8.18 -17.25
C GLN A 78 5.72 -7.44 -17.51
N SER A 79 6.54 -7.97 -18.42
CA SER A 79 7.72 -7.23 -18.86
C SER A 79 7.28 -5.91 -19.49
N ILE A 80 7.83 -4.77 -19.03
CA ILE A 80 7.58 -3.45 -19.64
C ILE A 80 7.91 -3.47 -21.15
N ASN A 81 8.83 -4.32 -21.60
CA ASN A 81 9.16 -4.50 -23.02
C ASN A 81 8.00 -5.01 -23.87
N VAL A 82 6.96 -5.58 -23.26
CA VAL A 82 5.77 -6.07 -23.98
C VAL A 82 5.12 -4.95 -24.79
N ILE A 83 5.21 -3.69 -24.35
CA ILE A 83 4.63 -2.56 -25.08
C ILE A 83 5.37 -2.22 -26.37
N GLU A 84 6.59 -2.72 -26.57
CA GLU A 84 7.33 -2.61 -27.83
C GLU A 84 7.00 -3.76 -28.80
N CYS A 85 6.24 -4.75 -28.36
CA CYS A 85 5.83 -5.89 -29.19
C CYS A 85 4.90 -5.43 -30.32
N ARG A 86 5.35 -5.57 -31.56
CA ARG A 86 4.59 -5.14 -32.75
C ARG A 86 3.25 -5.85 -32.86
N GLN A 87 3.17 -7.12 -32.45
CA GLN A 87 1.92 -7.88 -32.47
C GLN A 87 0.89 -7.30 -31.50
N LEU A 88 1.33 -6.89 -30.30
CA LEU A 88 0.45 -6.23 -29.34
C LEU A 88 0.01 -4.84 -29.84
N ARG A 89 0.95 -4.04 -30.35
CA ARG A 89 0.64 -2.74 -30.96
C ARG A 89 -0.38 -2.86 -32.09
N ASN A 90 -0.24 -3.87 -32.96
CA ASN A 90 -1.21 -4.15 -34.02
C ASN A 90 -2.59 -4.50 -33.47
N ILE A 91 -2.70 -5.17 -32.32
CA ILE A 91 -3.98 -5.42 -31.66
C ILE A 91 -4.61 -4.08 -31.26
N PHE A 92 -3.86 -3.16 -30.66
CA PHE A 92 -4.38 -1.84 -30.29
C PHE A 92 -4.85 -1.02 -31.50
N LEU A 93 -4.05 -0.98 -32.57
CA LEU A 93 -4.40 -0.30 -33.82
C LEU A 93 -5.60 -0.94 -34.54
N LEU A 94 -5.80 -2.25 -34.39
CA LEU A 94 -6.99 -2.94 -34.92
C LEU A 94 -8.25 -2.56 -34.15
N LEU A 95 -8.14 -2.36 -32.83
CA LEU A 95 -9.26 -2.05 -31.94
C LEU A 95 -9.67 -0.57 -31.99
N CYS A 96 -8.73 0.34 -32.27
CA CYS A 96 -8.97 1.78 -32.35
C CYS A 96 -8.47 2.34 -33.69
N LYS A 97 -9.39 2.71 -34.58
CA LYS A 97 -9.05 3.13 -35.96
C LYS A 97 -8.39 4.50 -36.02
N GLU A 98 -8.69 5.34 -35.05
CA GLU A 98 -8.18 6.70 -34.95
C GLU A 98 -6.77 6.73 -34.33
N LEU A 99 -6.38 5.67 -33.62
CA LEU A 99 -5.08 5.54 -32.95
C LEU A 99 -3.95 5.39 -33.97
N GLN A 100 -2.89 6.19 -33.81
CA GLN A 100 -1.63 6.01 -34.52
C GLN A 100 -0.62 5.29 -33.62
N ASP A 101 0.37 4.62 -34.23
CA ASP A 101 1.42 3.94 -33.45
C ASP A 101 2.23 4.92 -32.59
N SER A 102 2.37 6.17 -33.02
CA SER A 102 3.00 7.25 -32.26
C SER A 102 2.24 7.66 -30.99
N ASP A 103 0.93 7.35 -30.93
CA ASP A 103 0.09 7.64 -29.78
C ASP A 103 0.17 6.53 -28.72
N ILE A 104 0.72 5.36 -29.09
CA ILE A 104 0.93 4.25 -28.15
C ILE A 104 2.19 4.55 -27.33
N PRO A 105 2.10 4.59 -25.98
CA PRO A 105 3.25 4.90 -25.15
C PRO A 105 4.38 3.88 -25.36
N HIS A 106 5.61 4.36 -25.43
CA HIS A 106 6.78 3.50 -25.45
C HIS A 106 7.20 3.09 -24.03
N ARG A 107 8.08 2.09 -23.93
CA ARG A 107 8.57 1.56 -22.65
C ARG A 107 9.08 2.65 -21.71
N THR A 108 9.72 3.68 -22.25
CA THR A 108 10.28 4.79 -21.46
C THR A 108 9.18 5.60 -20.82
N THR A 109 8.10 5.87 -21.57
CA THR A 109 6.91 6.59 -21.06
C THR A 109 6.25 5.78 -19.95
N VAL A 110 6.00 4.50 -20.19
CA VAL A 110 5.39 3.59 -19.21
C VAL A 110 6.26 3.47 -17.96
N HIS A 111 7.57 3.27 -18.11
CA HIS A 111 8.53 3.21 -17.01
C HIS A 111 8.49 4.49 -16.16
N ASN A 112 8.52 5.66 -16.80
CA ASN A 112 8.50 6.93 -16.10
C ASN A 112 7.18 7.14 -15.34
N CYS A 113 6.06 6.72 -15.92
CA CYS A 113 4.76 6.75 -15.26
C CYS A 113 4.76 5.85 -14.01
N ILE A 114 5.17 4.57 -14.15
CA ILE A 114 5.29 3.63 -13.02
C ILE A 114 6.21 4.20 -11.93
N PHE A 115 7.35 4.76 -12.33
CA PHE A 115 8.32 5.33 -11.41
C PHE A 115 7.75 6.54 -10.65
N GLN A 116 7.04 7.44 -11.33
CA GLN A 116 6.38 8.58 -10.70
C GLN A 116 5.30 8.14 -9.71
N LEU A 117 4.44 7.20 -10.11
CA LEU A 117 3.43 6.61 -9.22
C LEU A 117 4.08 6.00 -7.97
N TRP A 118 5.20 5.29 -8.16
CA TRP A 118 5.97 4.74 -7.06
C TRP A 118 6.60 5.83 -6.16
N GLU A 119 7.17 6.89 -6.74
CA GLU A 119 7.74 8.00 -5.96
C GLU A 119 6.69 8.73 -5.12
N GLU A 120 5.51 8.98 -5.68
CA GLU A 120 4.38 9.58 -4.96
C GLU A 120 3.92 8.65 -3.84
N TYR A 121 3.76 7.36 -4.13
CA TYR A 121 3.39 6.37 -3.14
C TYR A 121 4.40 6.27 -1.98
N ILE A 122 5.70 6.21 -2.28
CA ILE A 122 6.76 6.14 -1.25
C ILE A 122 6.84 7.44 -0.46
N ARG A 123 6.62 8.59 -1.10
CA ARG A 123 6.57 9.89 -0.42
C ARG A 123 5.43 9.94 0.59
N ASP A 124 4.24 9.49 0.20
CA ASP A 124 3.08 9.41 1.08
C ASP A 124 3.33 8.45 2.24
N LEU A 125 3.83 7.24 1.94
CA LEU A 125 4.19 6.26 2.96
C LEU A 125 5.24 6.80 3.95
N SER A 126 6.27 7.47 3.44
CA SER A 126 7.31 8.10 4.27
C SER A 126 6.72 9.20 5.15
N SER A 127 5.76 9.98 4.66
CA SER A 127 5.08 11.02 5.43
C SER A 127 4.27 10.41 6.58
N GLU A 128 3.53 9.31 6.34
CA GLU A 128 2.78 8.58 7.36
C GLU A 128 3.73 8.04 8.45
N MET A 129 4.87 7.46 8.05
CA MET A 129 5.87 6.97 8.99
C MET A 129 6.44 8.10 9.85
N LYS A 130 6.78 9.25 9.26
CA LYS A 130 7.29 10.43 9.98
C LYS A 130 6.30 10.96 11.01
N VAL A 131 5.01 10.97 10.69
CA VAL A 131 3.94 11.38 11.64
C VAL A 131 3.92 10.44 12.84
N CYS A 132 4.06 9.13 12.63
CA CYS A 132 4.15 8.15 13.74
C CYS A 132 5.36 8.41 14.64
N PHE A 133 6.51 8.82 14.09
CA PHE A 133 7.70 9.14 14.87
C PHE A 133 7.62 10.47 15.66
N HIS A 134 6.87 11.47 15.18
CA HIS A 134 6.76 12.78 15.85
C HIS A 134 5.83 12.78 17.07
N HIS A 135 4.89 11.84 17.16
CA HIS A 135 3.93 11.77 18.27
C HIS A 135 4.48 11.05 19.52
N THR A 136 5.73 10.58 19.50
CA THR A 136 6.40 9.93 20.63
C THR A 136 7.59 10.76 21.12
N PRO A 137 7.40 11.66 22.11
CA PRO A 137 8.53 12.34 22.74
C PRO A 137 9.31 11.35 23.61
N GLY A 138 10.55 11.05 23.22
CA GLY A 138 11.49 10.19 23.94
C GLY A 138 11.64 8.80 23.32
N HIS A 139 12.89 8.45 22.97
CA HIS A 139 13.39 7.17 22.46
C HIS A 139 12.47 6.38 21.51
N HIS A 140 12.85 6.32 20.22
CA HIS A 140 12.25 5.39 19.25
C HIS A 140 12.37 3.95 19.75
N THR A 141 11.34 3.44 20.40
CA THR A 141 11.31 2.07 20.92
C THR A 141 11.18 1.09 19.76
N GLY A 142 11.83 -0.07 19.87
CA GLY A 142 11.66 -1.14 18.89
C GLY A 142 10.19 -1.55 18.69
N GLU A 143 9.37 -1.43 19.74
CA GLU A 143 7.92 -1.63 19.71
C GLU A 143 7.22 -0.74 18.67
N LEU A 144 7.50 0.57 18.66
CA LEU A 144 6.89 1.49 17.71
C LEU A 144 7.30 1.14 16.27
N LEU A 145 8.59 0.83 16.07
CA LEU A 145 9.09 0.40 14.77
C LEU A 145 8.35 -0.86 14.29
N ALA A 146 8.09 -1.82 15.18
CA ALA A 146 7.38 -3.06 14.85
C ALA A 146 5.92 -2.78 14.46
N GLN A 147 5.23 -1.90 15.18
CA GLN A 147 3.86 -1.50 14.83
C GLN A 147 3.79 -0.81 13.47
N ILE A 148 4.71 0.12 13.19
CA ILE A 148 4.78 0.77 11.88
C ILE A 148 5.07 -0.25 10.79
N PHE A 149 6.03 -1.14 11.01
CA PHE A 149 6.38 -2.20 10.05
C PHE A 149 5.20 -3.11 9.76
N LEU A 150 4.45 -3.55 10.77
CA LEU A 150 3.24 -4.36 10.60
C LEU A 150 2.17 -3.63 9.78
N ARG A 151 1.92 -2.34 10.03
CA ARG A 151 1.01 -1.55 9.19
C ARG A 151 1.42 -1.53 7.73
N VAL A 152 2.73 -1.48 7.45
CA VAL A 152 3.26 -1.58 6.09
C VAL A 152 2.97 -2.96 5.51
N LEU A 153 3.26 -4.05 6.24
CA LEU A 153 2.97 -5.41 5.78
C LEU A 153 1.48 -5.65 5.51
N ASP A 154 0.61 -5.11 6.37
CA ASP A 154 -0.85 -5.21 6.25
C ASP A 154 -1.33 -4.43 5.02
N ARG A 155 -0.82 -3.22 4.81
CA ARG A 155 -1.11 -2.39 3.62
C ARG A 155 -0.81 -3.12 2.32
N PHE A 156 0.25 -3.93 2.28
CA PHE A 156 0.63 -4.70 1.10
C PHE A 156 0.02 -6.11 1.07
N GLY A 157 -0.70 -6.54 2.10
CA GLY A 157 -1.22 -7.90 2.18
C GLY A 157 -0.14 -8.99 2.21
N VAL A 158 1.06 -8.64 2.71
CA VAL A 158 2.23 -9.54 2.73
C VAL A 158 2.63 -10.00 4.13
N ALA A 159 1.87 -9.64 5.18
CA ALA A 159 2.16 -10.06 6.55
C ALA A 159 2.32 -11.58 6.69
N ALA A 160 1.43 -12.35 6.06
CA ALA A 160 1.49 -13.82 6.06
C ALA A 160 2.63 -14.41 5.19
N LYS A 161 3.29 -13.57 4.37
CA LYS A 161 4.38 -13.96 3.47
C LYS A 161 5.76 -13.59 4.02
N ILE A 162 5.84 -13.14 5.27
CA ILE A 162 7.11 -12.74 5.88
C ILE A 162 8.02 -13.97 6.09
N GLY A 163 9.19 -13.93 5.44
CA GLY A 163 10.21 -14.98 5.54
C GLY A 163 11.29 -14.64 6.56
N TRP A 164 12.28 -13.87 6.13
CA TRP A 164 13.41 -13.43 6.96
C TRP A 164 13.51 -11.91 6.97
N ILE A 165 14.02 -11.37 8.08
CA ILE A 165 14.32 -9.95 8.22
C ILE A 165 15.79 -9.74 8.53
N THR A 166 16.39 -8.74 7.91
CA THR A 166 17.73 -8.25 8.22
C THR A 166 17.61 -6.98 9.04
N LEU A 167 18.27 -6.96 10.20
CA LEU A 167 18.36 -5.80 11.08
C LEU A 167 19.81 -5.68 11.57
N ASP A 168 20.26 -4.47 11.84
CA ASP A 168 21.55 -4.27 12.49
C ASP A 168 21.53 -4.80 13.95
N ASN A 169 22.69 -4.78 14.61
CA ASN A 169 22.85 -5.26 15.98
C ASN A 169 22.52 -4.19 17.05
N ALA A 170 21.80 -3.12 16.71
CA ALA A 170 21.38 -2.12 17.69
C ALA A 170 20.32 -2.70 18.66
N SER A 171 20.41 -2.33 19.93
CA SER A 171 19.50 -2.85 20.98
C SER A 171 18.00 -2.59 20.72
N PRO A 172 17.55 -1.48 20.09
CA PRO A 172 16.13 -1.32 19.76
C PRO A 172 15.62 -2.39 18.78
N ASN A 173 16.50 -2.96 17.95
CA ASN A 173 16.11 -4.02 17.02
C ASN A 173 15.85 -5.36 17.72
N ASP A 174 16.35 -5.58 18.94
CA ASP A 174 15.92 -6.72 19.75
C ASP A 174 14.45 -6.58 20.14
N THR A 175 14.08 -5.43 20.70
CA THR A 175 12.69 -5.12 21.08
C THR A 175 11.74 -5.12 19.87
N PHE A 176 12.20 -4.64 18.70
CA PHE A 176 11.43 -4.69 17.46
C PHE A 176 11.03 -6.11 17.08
N VAL A 177 11.99 -7.04 17.03
CA VAL A 177 11.69 -8.42 16.58
C VAL A 177 10.84 -9.15 17.62
N GLU A 178 11.03 -8.88 18.91
CA GLU A 178 10.17 -9.42 19.97
C GLU A 178 8.72 -8.98 19.81
N THR A 179 8.50 -7.68 19.56
CA THR A 179 7.15 -7.14 19.34
C THR A 179 6.55 -7.72 18.06
N LEU A 180 7.35 -7.83 17.00
CA LEU A 180 6.91 -8.38 15.71
C LEU A 180 6.46 -9.85 15.84
N GLU A 181 7.23 -10.68 16.55
CA GLU A 181 6.88 -12.08 16.83
C GLU A 181 5.55 -12.19 17.58
N GLN A 182 5.36 -11.39 18.63
CA GLN A 182 4.12 -11.39 19.41
C GLN A 182 2.90 -11.01 18.57
N GLU A 183 3.01 -9.93 17.79
CA GLU A 183 1.92 -9.43 16.95
C GLU A 183 1.57 -10.39 15.81
N LEU A 184 2.57 -11.03 15.19
CA LEU A 184 2.35 -12.06 14.17
C LEU A 184 1.71 -13.31 14.78
N ALA A 185 2.15 -13.74 15.97
CA ALA A 185 1.55 -14.86 16.68
C ALA A 185 0.07 -14.62 17.03
N CYS A 186 -0.29 -13.40 17.45
CA CYS A 186 -1.69 -12.99 17.68
C CYS A 186 -2.56 -13.11 16.41
N ARG A 187 -1.94 -13.04 15.22
CA ARG A 187 -2.59 -13.19 13.92
C ARG A 187 -2.53 -14.63 13.38
N GLY A 188 -2.00 -15.57 14.17
CA GLY A 188 -1.80 -16.96 13.74
C GLY A 188 -0.68 -17.14 12.71
N ILE A 189 0.23 -16.17 12.58
CA ILE A 189 1.36 -16.22 11.67
C ILE A 189 2.59 -16.65 12.48
N GLU A 190 3.14 -17.82 12.13
CA GLU A 190 4.36 -18.32 12.77
C GLU A 190 5.56 -17.47 12.33
N PHE A 191 6.28 -16.92 13.30
CA PHE A 191 7.51 -16.17 13.09
C PHE A 191 8.42 -16.32 14.31
N ASP A 192 9.62 -16.88 14.14
CA ASP A 192 10.58 -17.07 15.22
C ASP A 192 11.67 -16.00 15.17
N LYS A 193 11.77 -15.20 16.24
CA LYS A 193 12.66 -14.03 16.30
C LYS A 193 14.15 -14.35 16.16
N VAL A 194 14.57 -15.58 16.43
CA VAL A 194 15.99 -15.99 16.44
C VAL A 194 16.39 -16.50 15.06
N THR A 195 15.62 -17.42 14.50
CA THR A 195 15.89 -18.11 13.23
C THR A 195 15.50 -17.28 12.01
N ARG A 196 14.51 -16.38 12.16
CA ARG A 196 14.04 -15.50 11.08
C ARG A 196 14.61 -14.09 11.12
N ARG A 197 15.51 -13.80 12.08
CA ARG A 197 16.34 -12.58 12.08
C ARG A 197 17.76 -12.91 11.61
N ILE A 198 18.14 -12.36 10.47
CA ILE A 198 19.52 -12.41 9.98
C ILE A 198 20.31 -11.31 10.68
N ARG A 199 21.38 -11.70 11.39
CA ARG A 199 22.34 -10.79 12.04
C ARG A 199 23.70 -10.93 11.37
N TYR A 200 24.43 -9.83 11.21
CA TYR A 200 25.84 -9.90 10.82
C TYR A 200 26.69 -10.26 12.04
N VAL A 201 27.58 -11.24 11.89
CA VAL A 201 28.55 -11.64 12.92
C VAL A 201 29.82 -10.83 12.69
N ILE A 202 30.21 -10.03 13.68
CA ILE A 202 31.50 -9.30 13.69
C ILE A 202 32.55 -10.19 14.34
#